data_AF-A0A8H8U616-F1
#
_entry.id   AF-A0A8H8U616-F1
#
_cell.length_a   1.000
_cell.length_b   1.000
_cell.length_c   1.000
_cell.angle_alpha   90.00
_cell.angle_beta   90.00
_cell.angle_gamma   90.00
#
_symmetry.space_group_name_H-M   'P 1'
#
loop_
_entity.id
_entity.type
_entity.pdbx_description
1 polymer ?
#
loop_
_entity_poly.entity_id
_entity_poly.type
_entity_poly.pdbx_seq_one_letter_code
_entity_poly.pdbx_strand_id
1 'polypeptide(L)'
;ANTFFRNFEIQGPADRLLIYGILWVSECLGKVKPSYGAREAQKEVQNIALDTNFSIPGEPGFPLNQMFAGPANRQEAETLRQYLGQVRQELAQRLLARMYEDGPERPSKWWLSFAKRRFMGKQL
;
A
#
# COMPACT_ATOMS: atom_id res chain seq x y z
N ALA A 1 4.28 -12.64 6.04
CA ALA A 1 5.64 -12.80 6.61
C ALA A 1 6.31 -11.45 6.88
N ASN A 2 6.42 -10.54 5.89
CA ASN A 2 7.20 -9.31 6.04
C ASN A 2 6.63 -8.26 7.00
N THR A 3 5.31 -8.20 7.21
CA THR A 3 4.66 -7.26 8.16
C THR A 3 5.13 -7.41 9.62
N PHE A 4 5.85 -8.49 9.97
CA PHE A 4 6.36 -8.75 11.32
C PHE A 4 7.80 -8.26 11.58
N PHE A 5 8.55 -7.88 10.54
CA PHE A 5 9.95 -7.47 10.72
C PHE A 5 10.04 -6.01 11.15
N ARG A 6 10.70 -5.75 12.29
CA ARG A 6 10.98 -4.40 12.80
C ARG A 6 12.17 -3.73 12.10
N ASN A 7 13.13 -4.53 11.63
CA ASN A 7 14.31 -4.08 10.89
C ASN A 7 14.30 -4.80 9.53
N PHE A 8 14.11 -4.05 8.45
CA PHE A 8 14.22 -4.56 7.09
C PHE A 8 15.47 -3.92 6.47
N GLU A 9 16.49 -4.73 6.25
CA GLU A 9 17.73 -4.27 5.61
C GLU A 9 17.46 -4.08 4.12
N ILE A 10 17.65 -2.85 3.63
CA ILE A 10 17.43 -2.51 2.23
C ILE A 10 18.69 -2.89 1.47
N GLN A 11 18.65 -4.03 0.77
CA GLN A 11 19.77 -4.53 -0.05
C GLN A 11 19.75 -3.92 -1.45
N GLY A 12 18.60 -3.44 -1.93
CA GLY A 12 18.54 -2.77 -3.23
C GLY A 12 17.24 -2.03 -3.58
N PRO A 13 17.08 -1.63 -4.85
CA PRO A 13 15.88 -0.92 -5.33
C PRO A 13 14.59 -1.74 -5.25
N ALA A 14 14.67 -3.06 -5.44
CA ALA A 14 13.50 -3.94 -5.40
C ALA A 14 12.87 -4.00 -4.00
N ASP A 15 13.71 -3.99 -2.96
CA ASP A 15 13.31 -3.95 -1.55
C ASP A 15 12.51 -2.69 -1.21
N ARG A 16 12.92 -1.55 -1.77
CA ARG A 16 12.22 -0.28 -1.57
C ARG A 16 10.80 -0.33 -2.12
N LEU A 17 10.63 -0.89 -3.31
CA LEU A 17 9.30 -1.09 -3.90
C LEU A 17 8.44 -2.05 -3.07
N LEU A 18 9.06 -3.13 -2.56
CA LEU A 18 8.38 -4.10 -1.70
C LEU A 18 7.88 -3.45 -0.39
N ILE A 19 8.71 -2.64 0.27
CA ILE A 19 8.35 -1.92 1.49
C ILE A 19 7.17 -0.99 1.23
N TYR A 20 7.22 -0.21 0.15
CA TYR A 20 6.14 0.68 -0.24
C TYR A 20 4.83 -0.09 -0.46
N GLY A 21 4.89 -1.20 -1.19
CA GLY A 21 3.73 -2.07 -1.43
C GLY A 21 3.13 -2.62 -0.13
N ILE A 22 3.95 -3.03 0.83
CA ILE A 22 3.48 -3.53 2.14
C ILE A 22 2.75 -2.43 2.91
N LEU A 23 3.29 -1.21 2.94
CA LEU A 23 2.64 -0.09 3.62
C LEU A 23 1.31 0.27 2.97
N TRP A 24 1.27 0.33 1.64
CA TRP A 24 0.05 0.66 0.90
C TRP A 24 -1.04 -0.41 1.09
N VAL A 25 -0.69 -1.70 1.04
CA VAL A 25 -1.64 -2.77 1.36
C VAL A 25 -2.18 -2.65 2.78
N SER A 26 -1.32 -2.28 3.75
CA SER A 26 -1.75 -2.07 5.14
C SER A 26 -2.74 -0.91 5.28
N GLU A 27 -2.55 0.17 4.51
CA GLU A 27 -3.49 1.29 4.43
C GLU A 27 -4.86 0.85 3.89
N CYS A 28 -4.88 0.08 2.78
CA CYS A 28 -6.11 -0.47 2.22
C CYS A 28 -6.85 -1.37 3.21
N LEU A 29 -6.13 -2.27 3.90
CA LEU A 29 -6.71 -3.14 4.92
C LEU A 29 -7.28 -2.34 6.10
N GLY A 30 -6.71 -1.18 6.43
CA GLY A 30 -7.23 -0.27 7.46
C GLY A 30 -8.54 0.40 7.09
N LYS A 31 -8.87 0.48 5.79
CA LYS A 31 -10.09 1.14 5.28
C LYS A 31 -11.24 0.17 5.05
N VAL A 32 -10.95 -1.11 4.84
CA VAL A 32 -11.96 -2.16 4.68
C VAL A 32 -12.50 -2.61 6.03
N LYS A 33 -13.81 -2.52 6.22
CA LYS A 33 -14.48 -2.97 7.45
C LYS A 33 -14.92 -4.44 7.34
N PRO A 34 -15.01 -5.19 8.46
CA PRO A 34 -15.50 -6.57 8.45
C PRO A 34 -16.91 -6.76 7.89
N SER A 35 -17.72 -5.69 7.87
CA SER A 35 -19.09 -5.69 7.35
C SER A 35 -19.20 -5.43 5.85
N TYR A 36 -18.10 -5.09 5.16
CA TYR A 36 -18.14 -4.73 3.74
C TYR A 36 -18.21 -5.96 2.84
N GLY A 37 -19.17 -6.00 1.93
CA GLY A 37 -19.12 -6.87 0.78
C GLY A 37 -18.06 -6.42 -0.25
N ALA A 38 -17.77 -7.28 -1.21
CA ALA A 38 -16.72 -7.08 -2.20
C ALA A 38 -16.84 -5.77 -2.98
N ARG A 39 -18.07 -5.35 -3.32
CA ARG A 39 -18.32 -4.08 -4.05
C ARG A 39 -18.00 -2.85 -3.21
N GLU A 40 -18.34 -2.87 -1.92
CA GLU A 40 -18.09 -1.75 -1.02
C GLU A 40 -16.59 -1.60 -0.75
N ALA A 41 -15.90 -2.72 -0.47
CA ALA A 41 -14.46 -2.73 -0.35
C ALA A 41 -13.76 -2.33 -1.67
N GLN A 42 -14.26 -2.77 -2.82
CA GLN A 42 -13.72 -2.38 -4.12
C GLN A 42 -13.76 -0.87 -4.31
N LYS A 43 -14.88 -0.22 -3.97
CA LYS A 43 -15.00 1.24 -4.06
C LYS A 43 -13.96 1.94 -3.19
N GLU A 44 -13.82 1.54 -1.93
CA GLU A 44 -12.84 2.14 -1.01
C GLU A 44 -11.39 1.93 -1.47
N VAL A 45 -11.02 0.70 -1.83
CA VAL A 45 -9.65 0.38 -2.26
C VAL A 45 -9.32 1.05 -3.60
N GLN A 46 -10.26 1.12 -4.55
CA GLN A 46 -10.05 1.84 -5.81
C GLN A 46 -9.91 3.35 -5.61
N ASN A 47 -10.69 3.96 -4.72
CA ASN A 47 -10.55 5.39 -4.41
C ASN A 47 -9.13 5.71 -3.90
N ILE A 48 -8.57 4.86 -3.03
CA ILE A 48 -7.20 5.02 -2.51
C ILE A 48 -6.16 4.79 -3.62
N ALA A 49 -6.41 3.84 -4.52
CA ALA A 49 -5.51 3.53 -5.63
C ALA A 49 -5.46 4.63 -6.69
N LEU A 50 -6.58 5.31 -6.93
CA LEU A 50 -6.72 6.39 -7.91
C LEU A 50 -6.35 7.77 -7.35
N ASP A 51 -6.18 7.90 -6.04
CA ASP A 51 -5.71 9.15 -5.43
C ASP A 51 -4.31 9.47 -5.96
N THR A 52 -4.17 10.63 -6.60
CA THR A 52 -2.92 11.14 -7.17
C THR A 52 -2.19 12.08 -6.22
N ASN A 53 -2.78 12.48 -5.10
CA ASN A 53 -2.23 13.45 -4.13
C ASN A 53 -1.37 12.80 -3.03
N PHE A 54 -1.01 11.53 -3.16
CA PHE A 54 -0.15 10.85 -2.19
C PHE A 54 1.28 11.41 -2.17
N SER A 55 1.97 11.28 -1.05
CA SER A 55 3.36 11.71 -0.95
C SER A 55 4.33 10.67 -1.53
N ILE A 56 5.36 11.14 -2.25
CA ILE A 56 6.46 10.32 -2.77
C ILE A 56 7.78 10.60 -2.02
N PRO A 57 8.80 9.72 -2.10
CA PRO A 57 10.12 10.01 -1.53
C PRO A 57 10.64 11.40 -1.89
N GLY A 58 11.15 12.12 -0.89
CA GLY A 58 11.59 13.52 -1.00
C GLY A 58 10.54 14.54 -0.58
N GLU A 59 9.25 14.17 -0.49
CA GLU A 59 8.19 15.07 -0.04
C GLU A 59 7.97 14.99 1.48
N PRO A 60 7.63 16.10 2.17
CA PRO A 60 7.47 16.12 3.64
C PRO A 60 6.48 15.10 4.20
N GLY A 61 5.45 14.74 3.42
CA GLY A 61 4.45 13.76 3.84
C GLY A 61 4.89 12.29 3.72
N PHE A 62 6.05 12.01 3.10
CA PHE A 62 6.49 10.62 2.93
C PHE A 62 7.20 10.08 4.19
N PRO A 63 6.66 9.04 4.85
CA PRO A 63 7.09 8.59 6.19
C PRO A 63 8.46 7.90 6.23
N LEU A 64 9.04 7.59 5.06
CA LEU A 64 10.27 6.81 4.88
C LEU A 64 11.39 7.58 4.16
N ASN A 65 11.38 8.92 4.20
CA ASN A 65 12.41 9.75 3.55
C ASN A 65 13.85 9.44 3.98
N GLN A 66 14.08 8.96 5.20
CA GLN A 66 15.42 8.57 5.65
C GLN A 66 15.95 7.30 4.97
N MET A 67 15.07 6.49 4.36
CA MET A 67 15.42 5.21 3.75
C MET A 67 15.30 5.22 2.23
N PHE A 68 14.67 6.26 1.66
CA PHE A 68 14.39 6.39 0.24
C PHE A 68 15.04 7.66 -0.28
N ALA A 69 15.83 7.52 -1.34
CA ALA A 69 16.27 8.68 -2.10
C ALA A 69 15.07 9.28 -2.85
N GLY A 70 14.94 10.61 -2.77
CA GLY A 70 13.98 11.34 -3.60
C GLY A 70 14.41 11.35 -5.08
N PRO A 71 13.48 11.67 -5.99
CA PRO A 71 13.78 11.88 -7.40
C PRO A 71 14.75 13.06 -7.59
N ALA A 72 15.62 12.99 -8.61
CA ALA A 72 16.64 14.03 -8.82
C ALA A 72 16.07 15.35 -9.35
N ASN A 73 14.93 15.28 -10.03
CA ASN A 73 14.28 16.42 -10.67
C ASN A 73 12.76 16.22 -10.76
N ARG A 74 12.05 17.25 -11.19
CA ARG A 74 10.59 17.24 -11.33
C ARG A 74 10.09 16.19 -12.33
N GLN A 75 10.81 15.95 -13.41
CA GLN A 75 10.40 14.97 -14.42
C GLN A 75 10.43 13.54 -13.84
N GLU A 76 11.50 13.19 -13.13
CA GLU A 76 11.59 11.91 -12.41
C GLU A 76 10.53 11.78 -11.31
N ALA A 77 10.19 12.87 -10.63
CA ALA A 77 9.13 12.90 -9.63
C ALA A 77 7.77 12.56 -10.25
N GLU A 78 7.45 13.15 -11.40
CA GLU A 78 6.21 12.88 -12.14
C GLU A 78 6.19 11.43 -12.66
N THR A 79 7.30 10.94 -13.22
CA THR A 79 7.44 9.54 -13.65
C THR A 79 7.27 8.56 -12.48
N LEU A 80 7.88 8.83 -11.33
CA LEU A 80 7.74 8.00 -10.13
C LEU A 80 6.30 7.98 -9.63
N ARG A 81 5.62 9.14 -9.61
CA ARG A 81 4.22 9.24 -9.21
C ARG A 81 3.31 8.42 -10.12
N GLN A 82 3.51 8.49 -11.44
CA GLN A 82 2.77 7.67 -12.41
C GLN A 82 3.03 6.18 -12.21
N TYR A 83 4.29 5.80 -12.05
CA TYR A 83 4.67 4.40 -11.82
C TYR A 83 4.04 3.85 -10.54
N LEU A 84 4.15 4.57 -9.42
CA LEU A 84 3.53 4.16 -8.16
C LEU A 84 2.00 4.13 -8.26
N GLY A 85 1.39 5.03 -9.03
CA GLY A 85 -0.04 4.99 -9.33
C GLY A 85 -0.47 3.69 -10.03
N GLN A 86 0.29 3.23 -11.03
CA GLN A 86 0.03 1.94 -11.69
C GLN A 86 0.21 0.76 -10.71
N VAL A 87 1.27 0.79 -9.89
CA VAL A 87 1.50 -0.24 -8.86
C VAL A 87 0.33 -0.33 -7.89
N ARG A 88 -0.21 0.80 -7.42
CA ARG A 88 -1.38 0.83 -6.54
C ARG A 88 -2.61 0.17 -7.19
N GLN A 89 -2.89 0.48 -8.45
CA GLN A 89 -4.04 -0.09 -9.16
C GLN A 89 -3.92 -1.61 -9.35
N GLU A 90 -2.76 -2.10 -9.75
CA GLU A 90 -2.49 -3.53 -9.87
C GLU A 90 -2.61 -4.25 -8.51
N LEU A 91 -2.07 -3.65 -7.44
CA LEU A 91 -2.17 -4.21 -6.10
C LEU A 91 -3.61 -4.19 -5.57
N ALA A 92 -4.40 -3.15 -5.86
CA ALA A 92 -5.81 -3.05 -5.48
C ALA A 92 -6.60 -4.26 -5.98
N GLN A 93 -6.49 -4.57 -7.28
CA GLN A 93 -7.22 -5.66 -7.90
C GLN A 93 -6.81 -7.01 -7.31
N ARG A 94 -5.50 -7.25 -7.14
CA ARG A 94 -4.98 -8.51 -6.59
C ARG A 94 -5.34 -8.68 -5.11
N LEU A 95 -5.32 -7.60 -4.33
CA LEU A 95 -5.69 -7.61 -2.91
C LEU A 95 -7.16 -7.99 -2.73
N LEU A 96 -8.07 -7.35 -3.49
CA LEU A 96 -9.50 -7.64 -3.43
C LEU A 96 -9.79 -9.10 -3.82
N ALA A 97 -9.15 -9.60 -4.88
CA ALA A 97 -9.30 -10.99 -5.31
C ALA A 97 -8.89 -11.99 -4.23
N ARG A 98 -7.81 -11.70 -3.47
CA ARG A 98 -7.36 -12.56 -2.35
C ARG A 98 -8.20 -12.41 -1.09
N MET A 99 -8.73 -11.21 -0.83
CA MET A 99 -9.51 -10.93 0.37
C MET A 99 -10.92 -11.55 0.33
N TYR A 100 -11.49 -11.71 -0.87
CA TYR A 100 -12.82 -12.27 -1.10
C TYR A 100 -12.77 -13.62 -1.86
N GLU A 101 -11.66 -14.35 -1.75
CA GLU A 101 -11.47 -15.65 -2.40
C GLU A 101 -12.54 -16.68 -1.98
N ASP A 102 -12.99 -16.62 -0.72
CA ASP A 102 -14.01 -17.50 -0.14
C ASP A 102 -15.46 -17.02 -0.39
N GLY A 103 -15.66 -15.89 -1.08
CA GLY A 103 -16.98 -15.36 -1.41
C GLY A 103 -17.11 -13.84 -1.24
N PRO A 104 -18.11 -13.20 -1.88
CA PRO A 104 -18.20 -11.75 -1.98
C PRO A 104 -18.84 -11.04 -0.78
N GLU A 105 -19.42 -11.77 0.18
CA GLU A 105 -20.23 -11.17 1.24
C GLU A 105 -19.40 -10.54 2.36
N ARG A 106 -18.23 -11.12 2.67
CA ARG A 106 -17.38 -10.67 3.78
C ARG A 106 -15.90 -10.83 3.43
N PRO A 107 -15.04 -9.91 3.89
CA PRO A 107 -13.61 -10.02 3.68
C PRO A 107 -13.02 -11.10 4.60
N SER A 108 -11.94 -11.72 4.15
CA SER A 108 -11.21 -12.70 4.94
C SER A 108 -10.69 -12.13 6.27
N LYS A 109 -11.09 -12.75 7.37
CA LYS A 109 -10.63 -12.39 8.73
C LYS A 109 -9.12 -12.46 8.89
N TRP A 110 -8.46 -13.35 8.14
CA TRP A 110 -7.00 -13.53 8.20
C TRP A 110 -6.28 -12.31 7.61
N TRP A 111 -6.79 -11.76 6.51
CA TRP A 111 -6.29 -10.53 5.92
C TRP A 111 -6.56 -9.31 6.82
N LEU A 112 -7.78 -9.16 7.35
CA LEU A 112 -8.10 -8.05 8.24
C LEU A 112 -7.34 -8.07 9.57
N SER A 113 -6.85 -9.24 10.02
CA SER A 113 -6.00 -9.33 11.22
C SER A 113 -4.70 -8.52 11.11
N PHE A 114 -4.26 -8.20 9.89
CA PHE A 114 -3.08 -7.39 9.62
C PHE A 114 -3.34 -5.89 9.65
N ALA A 115 -4.60 -5.43 9.55
CA ALA A 115 -4.95 -4.00 9.53
C ALA A 115 -4.50 -3.24 10.80
N LYS A 116 -4.44 -3.93 11.94
CA LYS A 116 -4.02 -3.35 13.23
C LYS A 116 -2.49 -3.34 13.41
N ARG A 117 -1.72 -3.95 12.49
CA ARG A 117 -0.27 -4.09 12.60
C ARG A 117 0.42 -3.06 11.70
N ARG A 118 1.23 -2.19 12.28
CA ARG A 118 2.02 -1.20 11.53
C ARG A 118 3.39 -1.79 11.18
N PHE A 119 3.61 -2.05 9.90
CA PHE A 119 4.95 -2.43 9.42
C PHE A 119 5.93 -1.28 9.70
N MET A 120 7.06 -1.60 10.36
CA MET A 120 8.07 -0.63 10.83
C MET A 120 7.54 0.52 11.72
N GLY A 121 6.33 0.40 12.27
CA GLY A 121 5.66 1.49 12.99
C GLY A 121 5.28 2.69 12.10
N LYS A 122 5.34 2.55 10.78
CA LYS A 122 5.06 3.60 9.79
C LYS A 122 3.72 3.37 9.09
N GLN A 123 3.17 4.43 8.52
CA GLN A 123 1.93 4.44 7.74
C GLN A 123 2.08 5.49 6.63
N LEU A 124 1.61 5.17 5.42
CA LEU A 124 1.52 6.13 4.31
C LEU A 124 0.41 7.16 4.54
#